data_AF-A0A6B3MUY9-F1
#
_entry.id   AF-A0A6B3MUY9-F1
#
_cell.length_a   1.000
_cell.length_b   1.000
_cell.length_c   1.000
_cell.angle_alpha   90.00
_cell.angle_beta   90.00
_cell.angle_gamma   90.00
#
_symmetry.space_group_name_H-M   'P 1'
#
loop_
_entity.id
_entity.type
_entity.pdbx_description
1 polymer ?
#
loop_
_entity_poly.entity_id
_entity_poly.type
_entity_poly.pdbx_seq_one_letter_code
_entity_poly.pdbx_strand_id
1 'polypeptide(L)'
;AKGIAEAKEALRVNNLSEQERVAYERYINNKRDEASILSTQEFETKWQVEQAEIRGIEKGMQQGKQEEKIAVARSCREQGLDVETIMKITQLSREEIESL
;
A
#
# COMPACT_ATOMS: atom_id res chain seq x y z
N ALA A 1 24.25 35.92 3.73
CA ALA A 1 23.97 35.65 2.31
C ALA A 1 24.20 34.17 2.03
N LYS A 2 23.32 33.51 1.27
CA LYS A 2 23.30 32.05 1.08
C LYS A 2 24.69 31.51 0.68
N GLY A 3 25.32 32.09 -0.35
CA GLY A 3 26.62 31.70 -0.91
C GLY A 3 27.88 31.75 -0.03
N ILE A 4 27.84 32.33 1.17
CA ILE A 4 29.05 32.46 2.03
C ILE A 4 29.38 31.12 2.69
N ALA A 5 28.38 30.30 3.00
CA ALA A 5 28.59 29.00 3.61
C ALA A 5 29.16 28.01 2.59
N GLU A 6 28.61 27.95 1.37
CA GLU A 6 29.12 27.08 0.32
C GLU A 6 30.55 27.47 -0.11
N ALA A 7 30.85 28.77 -0.20
CA ALA A 7 32.19 29.25 -0.53
C ALA A 7 33.25 28.90 0.54
N LYS A 8 32.89 28.99 1.83
CA LYS A 8 33.77 28.58 2.94
C LYS A 8 34.03 27.08 2.93
N GLU A 9 33.02 26.29 2.65
CA GLU A 9 33.16 24.84 2.58
C GLU A 9 33.99 24.40 1.38
N ALA A 10 33.79 25.01 0.20
CA ALA A 10 34.63 24.77 -0.97
C ALA A 10 36.10 25.12 -0.71
N LEU A 11 36.38 26.24 -0.04
CA LEU A 11 37.74 26.62 0.35
C LEU A 11 38.34 25.63 1.36
N ARG A 12 37.55 25.18 2.35
CA ARG A 12 37.96 24.18 3.34
C ARG A 12 38.35 22.87 2.66
N VAL A 13 37.52 22.39 1.73
CA VAL A 13 37.75 21.14 0.98
C VAL A 13 38.98 21.26 0.06
N ASN A 14 39.16 22.40 -0.62
CA ASN A 14 40.34 22.63 -1.46
C ASN A 14 41.66 22.69 -0.69
N ASN A 15 41.61 23.00 0.61
CA ASN A 15 42.77 23.04 1.49
C ASN A 15 43.04 21.70 2.19
N LEU A 16 42.24 20.65 1.93
CA LEU A 16 42.49 19.30 2.44
C LEU A 16 43.65 18.64 1.67
N SER A 17 44.38 17.76 2.36
CA SER A 17 45.27 16.83 1.65
C SER A 17 44.46 15.85 0.79
N GLU A 18 45.11 15.22 -0.19
CA GLU A 18 44.45 14.23 -1.07
C GLU A 18 43.76 13.11 -0.26
N GLN A 19 44.42 12.62 0.80
CA GLN A 19 43.88 11.58 1.67
C GLN A 19 42.62 12.05 2.42
N GLU A 20 42.63 13.29 2.93
CA GLU A 20 41.48 13.87 3.63
C GLU A 20 40.33 14.18 2.67
N ARG A 21 40.62 14.60 1.43
CA ARG A 21 39.60 14.82 0.40
C ARG A 21 38.90 13.51 0.04
N VAL A 22 39.65 12.43 -0.19
CA VAL A 22 39.07 11.10 -0.47
C VAL A 22 38.20 10.60 0.70
N ALA A 23 38.66 10.81 1.95
CA ALA A 23 37.87 10.46 3.13
C ALA A 23 36.58 11.29 3.23
N TYR A 24 36.65 12.59 2.93
CA TYR A 24 35.50 13.49 2.91
C TYR A 24 34.48 13.11 1.83
N GLU A 25 34.93 12.84 0.60
CA GLU A 25 34.07 12.38 -0.49
C GLU A 25 33.36 11.07 -0.14
N ARG A 26 34.09 10.11 0.45
CA ARG A 26 33.49 8.86 0.93
C ARG A 26 32.42 9.11 2.00
N TYR A 27 32.68 10.01 2.94
CA TYR A 27 31.71 10.38 3.96
C TYR A 27 30.43 10.98 3.33
N ILE A 28 30.57 11.89 2.37
CA ILE A 28 29.42 12.49 1.66
C ILE A 28 28.65 11.44 0.86
N ASN A 29 29.34 10.55 0.16
CA ASN A 29 28.69 9.47 -0.60
C ASN A 29 27.93 8.53 0.32
N ASN A 30 28.53 8.09 1.43
CA ASN A 30 27.84 7.26 2.42
C ASN A 30 26.59 7.95 2.96
N LYS A 31 26.63 9.27 3.20
CA LYS A 31 25.46 10.04 3.63
C LYS A 31 24.37 10.12 2.57
N ARG A 32 24.73 10.20 1.29
CA ARG A 32 23.78 10.17 0.18
C ARG A 32 23.14 8.78 0.04
N ASP A 33 23.93 7.73 0.17
CA ASP A 33 23.46 6.35 0.11
C ASP A 33 22.48 6.07 1.26
N GLU A 34 22.82 6.48 2.48
CA GLU A 34 21.94 6.41 3.65
C GLU A 34 20.61 7.14 3.42
N ALA A 35 20.65 8.37 2.90
CA ALA A 35 19.45 9.13 2.59
C ALA A 35 18.61 8.49 1.48
N SER A 36 19.26 7.91 0.46
CA SER A 36 18.59 7.21 -0.64
C SER A 36 17.85 5.96 -0.16
N ILE A 37 18.51 5.17 0.70
CA ILE A 37 17.91 3.97 1.32
C ILE A 37 16.69 4.38 2.15
N LEU A 38 16.82 5.39 3.01
CA LEU A 38 15.73 5.84 3.86
C LEU A 38 14.54 6.34 3.01
N SER A 39 14.81 7.17 2.00
CA SER A 39 13.76 7.68 1.10
C SER A 39 13.04 6.55 0.37
N THR A 40 13.77 5.52 -0.05
CA THR A 40 13.18 4.34 -0.72
C THR A 40 12.30 3.57 0.26
N GLN A 41 12.80 3.32 1.48
CA GLN A 41 12.07 2.61 2.51
C GLN A 41 10.78 3.33 2.92
N GLU A 42 10.82 4.66 3.06
CA GLU A 42 9.64 5.48 3.35
C GLU A 42 8.60 5.38 2.24
N PHE A 43 9.04 5.47 0.97
CA PHE A 43 8.16 5.31 -0.18
C PHE A 43 7.51 3.93 -0.23
N GLU A 44 8.31 2.86 -0.11
CA GLU A 44 7.84 1.49 -0.14
C GLU A 44 6.86 1.20 1.01
N THR A 45 7.15 1.69 2.21
CA THR A 45 6.27 1.53 3.37
C THR A 45 4.91 2.18 3.11
N LYS A 46 4.90 3.42 2.62
CA LYS A 46 3.66 4.13 2.29
C LYS A 46 2.87 3.42 1.19
N TRP A 47 3.56 2.98 0.14
CA TRP A 47 2.95 2.24 -0.96
C TRP A 47 2.33 0.92 -0.48
N GLN A 48 3.03 0.17 0.37
CA GLN A 48 2.52 -1.09 0.91
C GLN A 48 1.26 -0.89 1.76
N VAL A 49 1.22 0.15 2.59
CA VAL A 49 0.03 0.50 3.39
C VAL A 49 -1.14 0.83 2.48
N GLU A 50 -0.95 1.69 1.48
CA GLU A 50 -2.00 2.07 0.54
C GLU A 50 -2.55 0.85 -0.23
N GLN A 51 -1.66 -0.02 -0.71
CA GLN A 51 -2.07 -1.27 -1.38
C GLN A 51 -2.79 -2.24 -0.43
N ALA A 52 -2.40 -2.31 0.84
CA ALA A 52 -3.08 -3.13 1.82
C ALA A 52 -4.49 -2.62 2.11
N GLU A 53 -4.67 -1.31 2.23
CA GLU A 53 -5.99 -0.67 2.39
C GLU A 53 -6.91 -0.93 1.20
N ILE A 54 -6.41 -0.73 -0.03
CA ILE A 54 -7.17 -1.01 -1.26
C ILE A 54 -7.63 -2.48 -1.29
N ARG A 55 -6.71 -3.43 -1.07
CA ARG A 55 -7.06 -4.86 -1.05
C ARG A 55 -8.02 -5.20 0.07
N GLY A 56 -7.90 -4.55 1.23
CA GLY A 56 -8.81 -4.73 2.37
C GLY A 56 -10.23 -4.29 2.02
N ILE A 57 -10.38 -3.12 1.40
CA ILE A 57 -11.66 -2.58 0.94
C ILE A 57 -12.28 -3.48 -0.14
N GLU A 58 -11.50 -3.90 -1.13
CA GLU A 58 -12.00 -4.77 -2.20
C GLU A 58 -12.50 -6.11 -1.65
N LYS A 59 -11.72 -6.76 -0.78
CA LYS A 59 -12.12 -8.02 -0.13
C LYS A 59 -13.36 -7.83 0.74
N GLY A 60 -13.40 -6.78 1.55
CA GLY A 60 -14.54 -6.47 2.40
C GLY A 60 -15.82 -6.22 1.59
N MET A 61 -15.72 -5.50 0.47
CA MET A 61 -16.87 -5.26 -0.41
C MET A 61 -17.34 -6.54 -1.12
N GLN A 62 -16.42 -7.42 -1.55
CA GLN A 62 -16.79 -8.71 -2.14
C GLN A 62 -17.46 -9.63 -1.11
N GLN A 63 -16.90 -9.73 0.09
CA GLN A 63 -17.46 -10.50 1.18
C GLN A 63 -18.84 -9.98 1.58
N GLY A 64 -18.99 -8.67 1.79
CA GLY A 64 -20.26 -8.06 2.14
C GLY A 64 -21.35 -8.30 1.09
N LYS A 65 -21.02 -8.20 -0.21
CA LYS A 65 -21.97 -8.53 -1.29
C LYS A 65 -22.41 -9.99 -1.26
N GLN A 66 -21.49 -10.92 -0.98
CA GLN A 66 -21.85 -12.34 -0.90
C GLN A 66 -22.68 -12.65 0.34
N GLU A 67 -22.32 -12.08 1.50
CA GLU A 67 -23.06 -12.22 2.74
C GLU A 67 -24.49 -11.65 2.62
N GLU A 68 -24.63 -10.49 1.96
CA GLU A 68 -25.93 -9.89 1.68
C GLU A 68 -26.79 -10.80 0.80
N LYS A 69 -26.24 -11.34 -0.29
CA LYS A 69 -26.96 -12.31 -1.15
C LYS A 69 -27.47 -13.52 -0.36
N ILE A 70 -26.63 -14.07 0.52
CA ILE A 70 -26.99 -15.19 1.39
C ILE A 70 -28.08 -14.81 2.39
N ALA A 71 -27.98 -13.64 3.02
CA ALA A 71 -28.97 -13.15 3.96
C ALA A 71 -30.34 -12.94 3.30
N VAL A 72 -30.35 -12.35 2.10
CA VAL A 72 -31.56 -12.19 1.28
C VAL A 72 -32.14 -13.56 0.90
N ALA A 73 -31.31 -14.50 0.45
CA ALA A 73 -31.76 -15.85 0.10
C ALA A 73 -32.43 -16.58 1.27
N ARG A 74 -31.84 -16.49 2.47
CA ARG A 74 -32.43 -17.05 3.71
C ARG A 74 -33.79 -16.41 4.01
N SER A 75 -33.87 -15.08 3.96
CA SER A 75 -35.13 -14.37 4.18
C SER A 75 -36.22 -14.75 3.16
N CYS A 76 -35.85 -14.95 1.88
CA CYS A 76 -36.79 -15.42 0.87
C CYS A 76 -37.28 -16.86 1.14
N ARG A 77 -36.40 -17.75 1.63
CA ARG A 77 -36.79 -19.12 2.01
C ARG A 77 -37.74 -19.13 3.19
N GLU A 78 -37.49 -18.31 4.20
CA GLU A 78 -38.39 -18.14 5.35
C GLU A 78 -39.79 -17.66 4.93
N GLN A 79 -39.85 -16.86 3.86
CA GLN A 79 -41.10 -16.38 3.26
C GLN A 79 -41.75 -17.39 2.29
N GLY A 80 -41.13 -18.56 2.08
CA GLY A 80 -41.69 -19.64 1.25
C GLY A 80 -41.59 -19.41 -0.26
N LEU A 81 -40.68 -18.54 -0.73
CA LEU A 81 -40.43 -18.35 -2.15
C LEU A 81 -39.78 -19.61 -2.75
N ASP A 82 -40.09 -19.91 -4.01
CA ASP A 82 -39.50 -21.04 -4.71
C ASP A 82 -38.05 -20.77 -5.13
N VAL A 83 -37.27 -21.84 -5.32
CA VAL A 83 -35.83 -21.77 -5.62
C VAL A 83 -35.54 -20.95 -6.88
N GLU A 84 -36.34 -21.06 -7.94
CA GLU A 84 -36.12 -20.32 -9.18
C GLU A 84 -36.31 -18.81 -8.99
N THR A 85 -37.28 -18.40 -8.16
CA THR A 85 -37.47 -16.99 -7.80
C THR A 85 -36.29 -16.48 -6.97
N ILE A 86 -35.80 -17.26 -6.00
CA ILE A 86 -34.66 -16.88 -5.16
C ILE A 86 -33.38 -16.73 -5.97
N MET A 87 -33.13 -17.64 -6.94
CA MET A 87 -32.00 -17.55 -7.87
C MET A 87 -32.01 -16.23 -8.63
N LYS A 88 -33.17 -15.81 -9.15
CA LYS A 88 -33.31 -14.55 -9.90
C LYS A 88 -33.05 -13.31 -9.03
N ILE A 89 -33.47 -13.33 -7.77
CA ILE A 89 -33.29 -12.20 -6.84
C ILE A 89 -31.82 -12.08 -6.42
N THR A 90 -31.21 -13.19 -6.00
CA THR A 90 -29.91 -13.20 -5.32
C THR A 90 -28.73 -13.46 -6.25
N GLN A 91 -29.02 -13.95 -7.46
CA GLN A 91 -28.00 -14.40 -8.42
C GLN A 91 -27.07 -15.47 -7.83
N LEU A 92 -27.58 -16.26 -6.88
CA LEU A 92 -26.94 -17.47 -6.37
C LEU A 92 -27.36 -18.67 -7.23
N SER A 93 -26.52 -19.70 -7.25
CA SER A 93 -26.84 -20.97 -7.90
C SER A 93 -27.92 -21.72 -7.12
N ARG A 94 -28.55 -22.68 -7.79
CA ARG A 94 -29.50 -23.60 -7.16
C ARG A 94 -28.85 -24.33 -5.98
N GLU A 95 -27.65 -24.85 -6.19
CA GLU A 95 -26.89 -25.59 -5.19
C GLU A 95 -26.58 -24.73 -3.96
N GLU A 96 -26.17 -23.46 -4.18
CA GLU A 96 -25.96 -22.51 -3.09
C GLU A 96 -27.23 -22.32 -2.26
N ILE A 97 -28.38 -22.10 -2.90
CA ILE A 97 -29.67 -21.87 -2.22
C ILE A 97 -30.18 -23.13 -1.49
N GLU A 98 -30.03 -24.29 -2.11
CA GLU A 98 -30.44 -25.58 -1.52
C GLU A 98 -29.56 -25.96 -0.32
N SER A 99 -28.33 -25.44 -0.25
CA SER A 99 -27.42 -25.62 0.87
C SER A 99 -27.63 -24.66 2.06
N LEU A 100 -28.46 -23.62 1.90
CA LEU A 100 -28.76 -22.62 2.95
C LEU A 100 -29.73 -23.13 4.02
#